data_AF-A0A843YW13-F1
#
_entry.id   AF-A0A843YW13-F1
#
_cell.length_a   1.000
_cell.length_b   1.000
_cell.length_c   1.000
_cell.angle_alpha   90.00
_cell.angle_beta   90.00
_cell.angle_gamma   90.00
#
_symmetry.space_group_name_H-M   'P 1'
#
loop_
_entity.id
_entity.type
_entity.pdbx_description
1 polymer ?
#
loop_
_entity_poly.entity_id
_entity_poly.type
_entity_poly.pdbx_seq_one_letter_code
_entity_poly.pdbx_strand_id
1 'polypeptide(L)'
;MELAARHLIFHAAIVLLIGLLCGIPYAKAINRDAPENVVRSWRVAHLALPLGATLMLAIAAVLTHFMVSVNVKWGITASFVISGYGFCFALLLAPIVGHRGISSKGPLAAKLVYIGNSIGAWFSLAGTVFLIYAAYMSL
;
A
#
# COMPACT_ATOMS: atom_id res chain seq x y z
N MET A 1 -1.31 -12.68 -20.41
CA MET A 1 -1.53 -12.03 -19.09
C MET A 1 -2.97 -11.56 -18.99
N GLU A 2 -3.69 -12.05 -17.98
CA GLU A 2 -5.10 -11.76 -17.71
C GLU A 2 -5.33 -10.29 -17.32
N LEU A 3 -6.56 -9.78 -17.51
CA LEU A 3 -6.91 -8.38 -17.27
C LEU A 3 -6.65 -7.95 -15.82
N ALA A 4 -7.02 -8.78 -14.84
CA ALA A 4 -6.80 -8.51 -13.42
C ALA A 4 -5.31 -8.30 -13.08
N ALA A 5 -4.40 -9.07 -13.68
CA ALA A 5 -2.95 -8.92 -13.50
C ALA A 5 -2.44 -7.62 -14.12
N ARG A 6 -2.92 -7.25 -15.31
CA ARG A 6 -2.55 -5.98 -15.99
C ARG A 6 -2.93 -4.76 -15.13
N HIS A 7 -4.13 -4.76 -14.55
CA HIS A 7 -4.54 -3.71 -13.63
C HIS A 7 -3.67 -3.67 -12.38
N LEU A 8 -3.38 -4.83 -11.79
CA LEU A 8 -2.51 -4.89 -10.61
C LEU A 8 -1.12 -4.33 -10.89
N ILE A 9 -0.53 -4.64 -12.05
CA ILE A 9 0.76 -4.09 -12.51
C ILE A 9 0.70 -2.58 -12.68
N PHE A 10 -0.33 -2.07 -13.37
CA PHE A 10 -0.49 -0.64 -13.61
C PHE A 10 -0.56 0.15 -12.29
N HIS A 11 -1.39 -0.30 -11.36
CA HIS A 11 -1.52 0.36 -10.05
C HIS A 11 -0.29 0.16 -9.17
N ALA A 12 0.40 -0.99 -9.26
CA ALA A 12 1.67 -1.19 -8.58
C ALA A 12 2.72 -0.18 -9.06
N ALA A 13 2.80 0.08 -10.37
CA ALA A 13 3.71 1.08 -10.92
C ALA A 13 3.41 2.50 -10.40
N ILE A 14 2.12 2.85 -10.23
CA ILE A 14 1.72 4.13 -9.63
C ILE A 14 2.15 4.20 -8.16
N VAL A 15 1.86 3.17 -7.37
CA VAL A 15 2.24 3.12 -5.94
C VAL A 15 3.76 3.17 -5.79
N LEU A 16 4.49 2.46 -6.66
CA LEU A 16 5.95 2.50 -6.72
C LEU A 16 6.46 3.91 -6.99
N LEU A 17 5.93 4.58 -8.02
CA LEU A 17 6.30 5.96 -8.35
C LEU A 17 6.08 6.89 -7.15
N ILE A 18 4.92 6.80 -6.48
CA ILE A 18 4.61 7.61 -5.29
C ILE A 18 5.63 7.33 -4.18
N GLY A 19 5.94 6.06 -3.91
CA GLY A 19 6.92 5.66 -2.90
C GLY A 19 8.34 6.17 -3.19
N LEU A 20 8.77 6.09 -4.45
CA LEU A 20 10.07 6.62 -4.89
C LEU A 20 10.13 8.14 -4.74
N LEU A 21 9.06 8.86 -5.12
CA LEU A 21 8.97 10.30 -4.95
C LEU A 21 9.03 10.74 -3.48
N CYS A 22 8.60 9.90 -2.53
CA CYS A 22 8.76 10.17 -1.09
C CYS A 22 10.22 10.24 -0.62
N GLY A 23 11.18 9.77 -1.43
CA GLY A 23 12.62 9.93 -1.16
C GLY A 23 13.05 11.40 -1.15
N ILE A 24 12.40 12.25 -1.95
CA ILE A 24 12.68 13.69 -2.03
C ILE A 24 12.36 14.41 -0.70
N PRO A 25 11.11 14.36 -0.17
CA PRO A 25 10.80 14.99 1.12
C PRO A 25 11.51 14.30 2.28
N TYR A 26 11.83 13.00 2.18
CA TYR A 26 12.65 12.32 3.18
C TYR A 26 14.07 12.91 3.27
N ALA A 27 14.79 13.03 2.14
CA ALA A 27 16.12 13.63 2.09
C ALA A 27 16.08 15.09 2.56
N LYS A 28 15.05 15.85 2.15
CA LYS A 28 14.84 17.23 2.59
C LYS A 28 14.63 17.34 4.10
N ALA A 29 13.90 16.40 4.71
CA ALA A 29 13.67 16.39 6.15
C ALA A 29 14.98 16.13 6.93
N ILE A 30 15.83 15.23 6.44
CA ILE A 30 17.17 14.97 7.02
C ILE A 30 18.03 16.22 6.94
N ASN A 31 18.16 16.81 5.74
CA ASN A 31 19.06 17.95 5.50
C ASN A 31 18.64 19.25 6.21
N ARG A 32 17.45 19.28 6.81
CA ARG A 32 16.91 20.44 7.54
C ARG A 32 16.77 20.19 9.04
N ASP A 33 17.36 19.10 9.54
CA ASP A 33 17.26 18.70 10.96
C ASP A 33 15.79 18.70 11.45
N ALA A 34 14.89 18.21 10.60
CA ALA A 34 13.47 18.15 10.95
C ALA A 34 13.26 17.23 12.17
N PRO A 35 12.18 17.44 12.95
CA PRO A 35 11.85 16.58 14.07
C PRO A 35 11.86 15.08 13.71
N GLU A 36 12.38 14.24 14.61
CA GLU A 36 12.61 12.81 14.33
C GLU A 36 11.32 12.09 13.87
N ASN A 37 10.16 12.46 14.42
CA ASN A 37 8.87 11.90 14.01
C ASN A 37 8.53 12.20 12.54
N VAL A 38 8.95 13.35 11.99
CA VAL A 38 8.76 13.73 10.58
C VAL A 38 9.72 12.94 9.70
N VAL A 39 11.00 12.92 10.03
CA VAL A 39 12.03 12.15 9.30
C VAL A 39 11.65 10.68 9.23
N ARG A 40 11.25 10.10 10.36
CA ARG A 40 10.80 8.71 10.45
C ARG A 40 9.54 8.46 9.63
N SER A 41 8.58 9.37 9.61
CA SER A 41 7.34 9.20 8.85
C SER A 41 7.61 9.20 7.34
N TRP A 42 8.47 10.11 6.86
CA TRP A 42 8.92 10.09 5.46
C TRP A 42 9.72 8.84 5.10
N ARG A 43 10.58 8.36 6.00
CA ARG A 43 11.30 7.09 5.83
C ARG A 43 10.34 5.91 5.66
N VAL A 44 9.29 5.85 6.48
CA VAL A 44 8.26 4.79 6.38
C VAL A 44 7.53 4.89 5.03
N ALA A 45 7.13 6.09 4.60
CA ALA A 45 6.49 6.26 3.29
C ALA A 45 7.39 5.81 2.13
N HIS A 46 8.66 6.20 2.15
CA HIS A 46 9.64 5.87 1.13
C HIS A 46 10.00 4.37 1.08
N LEU A 47 9.92 3.65 2.20
CA LEU A 47 10.22 2.21 2.25
C LEU A 47 8.99 1.32 2.04
N ALA A 48 7.90 1.64 2.72
CA ALA A 48 6.71 0.77 2.73
C ALA A 48 5.95 0.78 1.41
N LEU A 49 5.86 1.93 0.72
CA LEU A 49 5.14 2.03 -0.55
C LEU A 49 5.83 1.24 -1.67
N PRO A 50 7.16 1.36 -1.89
CA PRO A 50 7.84 0.51 -2.86
C PRO A 50 7.74 -0.97 -2.51
N LEU A 51 7.87 -1.35 -1.22
CA LEU A 51 7.70 -2.74 -0.79
C LEU A 51 6.30 -3.28 -1.13
N GLY A 52 5.26 -2.49 -0.85
CA GLY A 52 3.88 -2.84 -1.20
C GLY A 52 3.68 -2.98 -2.72
N ALA A 53 4.27 -2.07 -3.51
CA ALA A 53 4.23 -2.18 -4.97
C ALA A 53 4.98 -3.41 -5.50
N THR A 54 6.15 -3.75 -4.93
CA THR A 54 6.87 -4.98 -5.26
C THR A 54 6.04 -6.22 -4.96
N LEU A 55 5.33 -6.25 -3.83
CA LEU A 55 4.39 -7.33 -3.52
C LEU A 55 3.28 -7.42 -4.57
N MET A 56 2.67 -6.30 -4.97
CA MET A 56 1.65 -6.27 -6.02
C MET A 56 2.17 -6.81 -7.35
N LEU A 57 3.40 -6.44 -7.75
CA LEU A 57 4.04 -6.97 -8.96
C LEU A 57 4.31 -8.47 -8.86
N ALA A 58 4.79 -8.95 -7.72
CA ALA A 58 5.01 -10.38 -7.48
C ALA A 58 3.69 -11.18 -7.57
N ILE A 59 2.61 -10.67 -6.95
CA ILE A 59 1.28 -11.28 -7.03
C ILE A 59 0.79 -11.30 -8.48
N ALA A 60 0.93 -10.19 -9.20
CA ALA A 60 0.50 -10.12 -10.59
C ALA A 60 1.24 -11.12 -11.50
N ALA A 61 2.52 -11.37 -11.24
CA ALA A 61 3.32 -12.35 -11.97
C ALA A 61 2.83 -13.80 -11.76
N VAL A 62 2.36 -14.14 -10.56
CA VAL A 62 1.85 -15.48 -10.26
C VAL A 62 0.34 -15.65 -10.51
N LEU A 63 -0.41 -14.56 -10.69
CA LEU A 63 -1.87 -14.57 -10.74
C LEU A 63 -2.44 -15.48 -11.84
N THR A 64 -1.75 -15.59 -12.98
CA THR A 64 -2.17 -16.45 -14.10
C THR A 64 -1.98 -17.94 -13.84
N HIS A 65 -1.21 -18.32 -12.82
CA HIS A 65 -0.97 -19.71 -12.46
C HIS A 65 -2.04 -20.29 -11.54
N PHE A 66 -2.89 -19.45 -10.94
CA PHE A 66 -3.95 -19.95 -10.06
C PHE A 66 -5.15 -20.50 -10.84
N MET A 67 -5.58 -21.71 -10.48
CA MET A 67 -6.73 -22.43 -11.02
C MET A 67 -8.03 -22.03 -10.31
N VAL A 68 -8.30 -20.72 -10.26
CA VAL A 68 -9.51 -20.15 -9.64
C VAL A 68 -10.31 -19.29 -10.62
N SER A 69 -11.57 -19.02 -10.26
CA SER A 69 -12.45 -18.18 -11.06
C SER A 69 -11.93 -16.75 -11.21
N VAL A 70 -12.35 -16.09 -12.30
CA VAL A 70 -12.01 -14.69 -12.60
C VAL A 70 -12.40 -13.74 -11.47
N ASN A 71 -13.48 -14.05 -10.73
CA ASN A 71 -13.95 -13.25 -9.60
C ASN A 71 -12.96 -13.26 -8.43
N VAL A 72 -12.32 -14.40 -8.15
CA VAL A 72 -11.30 -14.52 -7.09
C VAL A 72 -10.06 -13.72 -7.46
N LYS A 73 -9.62 -13.81 -8.73
CA LYS A 73 -8.48 -13.03 -9.23
C LYS A 73 -8.74 -11.52 -9.12
N TRP A 74 -9.95 -11.08 -9.45
CA TRP A 74 -10.37 -9.69 -9.22
C TRP A 74 -10.47 -9.33 -7.74
N GLY A 75 -10.91 -10.24 -6.88
CA GLY A 75 -10.90 -10.06 -5.43
C GLY A 75 -9.49 -9.77 -4.90
N ILE A 76 -8.48 -10.53 -5.35
CA ILE A 76 -7.06 -10.28 -5.06
C ILE A 76 -6.65 -8.89 -5.59
N THR A 77 -6.84 -8.64 -6.89
CA THR A 77 -6.42 -7.39 -7.53
C THR A 77 -7.05 -6.17 -6.86
N ALA A 78 -8.37 -6.14 -6.70
CA ALA A 78 -9.08 -5.01 -6.10
C ALA A 78 -8.63 -4.78 -4.65
N SER A 79 -8.44 -5.83 -3.87
CA SER A 79 -7.99 -5.72 -2.48
C SER A 79 -6.61 -5.08 -2.38
N PHE A 80 -5.64 -5.54 -3.17
CA PHE A 80 -4.30 -4.96 -3.13
C PHE A 80 -4.24 -3.55 -3.73
N VAL A 81 -5.08 -3.23 -4.72
CA VAL A 81 -5.20 -1.86 -5.27
C VAL A 81 -5.76 -0.90 -4.22
N ILE A 82 -6.87 -1.25 -3.57
CA ILE A 82 -7.49 -0.43 -2.52
C ILE A 82 -6.52 -0.26 -1.34
N SER A 83 -5.85 -1.35 -0.95
CA SER A 83 -4.82 -1.33 0.08
C SER A 83 -3.68 -0.36 -0.27
N GLY A 84 -3.13 -0.47 -1.49
CA GLY A 84 -2.03 0.36 -1.96
C GLY A 84 -2.37 1.85 -1.89
N TYR A 85 -3.55 2.25 -2.37
CA TYR A 85 -3.99 3.64 -2.31
C TYR A 85 -4.34 4.12 -0.89
N GLY A 86 -4.89 3.26 -0.04
CA GLY A 86 -5.11 3.55 1.38
C GLY A 86 -3.80 3.90 2.10
N PHE A 87 -2.74 3.12 1.84
CA PHE A 87 -1.41 3.41 2.38
C PHE A 87 -0.75 4.62 1.71
N CYS A 88 -0.90 4.84 0.39
CA CYS A 88 -0.41 6.07 -0.23
C CYS A 88 -0.99 7.29 0.49
N PHE A 89 -2.31 7.33 0.66
CA PHE A 89 -2.98 8.44 1.34
C PHE A 89 -2.47 8.64 2.77
N ALA A 90 -2.45 7.57 3.59
CA ALA A 90 -2.05 7.67 4.98
C ALA A 90 -0.57 8.04 5.15
N LEU A 91 0.33 7.39 4.42
CA LEU A 91 1.77 7.55 4.60
C LEU A 91 2.30 8.87 4.03
N LEU A 92 1.63 9.44 3.02
CA LEU A 92 1.91 10.81 2.56
C LEU A 92 1.40 11.87 3.55
N LEU A 93 0.21 11.65 4.11
CA LEU A 93 -0.40 12.62 5.02
C LEU A 93 0.26 12.64 6.41
N ALA A 94 0.68 11.48 6.92
CA ALA A 94 1.28 11.31 8.24
C ALA A 94 2.44 12.29 8.55
N PRO A 95 3.49 12.40 7.72
CA PRO A 95 4.58 13.35 7.96
C PRO A 95 4.16 14.82 7.84
N ILE A 96 3.13 15.13 7.05
CA ILE A 96 2.62 16.49 6.85
C ILE A 96 1.90 16.98 8.11
N VAL A 97 1.09 16.12 8.71
CA VAL A 97 0.26 16.48 9.87
C VAL A 97 0.92 16.13 11.21
N GLY A 98 2.09 15.49 11.19
CA GLY A 98 2.83 15.09 12.39
C GLY A 98 2.21 13.93 13.18
N HIS A 99 1.18 13.26 12.64
CA HIS A 99 0.47 12.15 13.28
C HIS A 99 0.61 10.85 12.49
N ARG A 100 0.84 9.75 13.20
CA ARG A 100 1.00 8.42 12.57
C ARG A 100 -0.32 7.72 12.22
N GLY A 101 -1.45 8.22 12.71
CA GLY A 101 -2.77 7.59 12.51
C GLY A 101 -2.83 6.15 13.03
N ILE A 102 -2.36 5.92 14.26
CA ILE A 102 -2.43 4.63 14.97
C ILE A 102 -3.68 4.56 15.88
N SER A 103 -4.31 5.71 16.14
CA SER A 103 -5.48 5.83 16.99
C SER A 103 -6.55 6.65 16.27
N SER A 104 -7.82 6.31 16.50
CA SER A 104 -8.98 7.09 16.06
C SER A 104 -9.21 8.36 16.91
N LYS A 105 -8.43 8.54 17.98
CA LYS A 105 -8.46 9.73 18.83
C LYS A 105 -7.60 10.85 18.24
N GLY A 106 -7.96 12.10 18.55
CA GLY A 106 -7.19 13.29 18.16
C GLY A 106 -7.85 14.12 17.06
N PRO A 107 -7.11 15.07 16.47
CA PRO A 107 -7.64 16.00 15.47
C PRO A 107 -8.07 15.30 14.18
N LEU A 108 -8.91 15.95 13.39
CA LEU A 108 -9.44 15.40 12.13
C LEU A 108 -8.34 14.86 11.22
N ALA A 109 -7.23 15.59 11.10
CA ALA A 109 -6.06 15.16 10.33
C ALA A 109 -5.50 13.79 10.78
N ALA A 110 -5.40 13.55 12.08
CA ALA A 110 -4.93 12.26 12.62
C ALA A 110 -5.92 11.13 12.31
N LYS A 111 -7.23 11.43 12.34
CA LYS A 111 -8.27 10.47 11.97
C LYS A 111 -8.24 10.11 10.49
N LEU A 112 -7.94 11.06 9.61
CA LEU A 112 -7.77 10.79 8.18
C LEU A 112 -6.60 9.84 7.92
N VAL A 113 -5.44 10.07 8.56
CA VAL A 113 -4.30 9.14 8.48
C VAL A 113 -4.70 7.75 8.98
N TYR A 114 -5.42 7.68 10.10
CA TYR A 114 -5.91 6.42 10.67
C TYR A 114 -6.86 5.68 9.72
N ILE A 115 -7.78 6.38 9.07
CA ILE A 115 -8.71 5.79 8.09
C ILE A 115 -7.92 5.20 6.91
N GLY A 116 -6.96 5.94 6.35
CA GLY A 116 -6.14 5.43 5.24
C GLY A 116 -5.33 4.19 5.64
N ASN A 117 -4.70 4.20 6.82
CA ASN A 117 -3.99 3.02 7.35
C ASN A 117 -4.94 1.84 7.58
N SER A 118 -6.14 2.11 8.09
CA SER A 118 -7.15 1.07 8.34
C SER A 118 -7.63 0.44 7.03
N ILE A 119 -7.93 1.25 6.01
CA ILE A 119 -8.30 0.76 4.67
C ILE A 119 -7.14 -0.06 4.09
N GLY A 120 -5.92 0.47 4.16
CA GLY A 120 -4.69 -0.23 3.78
C GLY A 120 -4.61 -1.63 4.39
N ALA A 121 -4.70 -1.69 5.72
CA ALA A 121 -4.56 -2.93 6.48
C ALA A 121 -5.70 -3.93 6.24
N TRP A 122 -6.95 -3.47 6.25
CA TRP A 122 -8.10 -4.37 6.06
C TRP A 122 -8.12 -5.00 4.68
N PHE A 123 -7.85 -4.22 3.64
CA PHE A 123 -7.84 -4.74 2.28
C PHE A 123 -6.58 -5.56 1.97
N SER A 124 -5.42 -5.28 2.58
CA SER A 124 -4.28 -6.19 2.45
C SER A 124 -4.57 -7.55 3.08
N LEU A 125 -5.20 -7.59 4.27
CA LEU A 125 -5.63 -8.83 4.90
C LEU A 125 -6.64 -9.59 4.05
N ALA A 126 -7.69 -8.92 3.54
CA ALA A 126 -8.67 -9.53 2.65
C ALA A 126 -8.01 -10.09 1.37
N GLY A 127 -7.10 -9.33 0.76
CA GLY A 127 -6.32 -9.75 -0.41
C GLY A 127 -5.47 -10.98 -0.13
N THR A 128 -4.82 -11.04 1.03
CA THR A 128 -4.04 -12.20 1.47
C THR A 128 -4.93 -13.43 1.69
N VAL A 129 -6.14 -13.28 2.25
CA VAL A 129 -7.08 -14.40 2.38
C VAL A 129 -7.49 -14.95 1.01
N PHE A 130 -7.82 -14.08 0.05
CA PHE A 130 -8.10 -14.52 -1.32
C PHE A 130 -6.89 -15.18 -1.98
N LEU A 131 -5.68 -14.68 -1.73
CA LEU A 131 -4.44 -15.23 -2.27
C LEU A 131 -4.15 -16.63 -1.70
N ILE A 132 -4.32 -16.83 -0.40
CA ILE A 132 -4.18 -18.15 0.26
C ILE A 132 -5.20 -19.13 -0.31
N TYR A 133 -6.47 -18.71 -0.45
CA TYR A 133 -7.50 -19.54 -1.06
C TYR A 133 -7.13 -19.92 -2.50
N ALA A 134 -6.68 -18.96 -3.31
CA ALA A 134 -6.27 -19.23 -4.69
C ALA A 134 -5.08 -20.18 -4.79
N ALA A 135 -4.09 -20.03 -3.90
CA ALA A 135 -2.95 -20.92 -3.82
C ALA A 135 -3.37 -22.34 -3.42
N TYR A 136 -4.22 -22.48 -2.40
CA TYR A 136 -4.72 -23.79 -1.94
C TYR A 136 -5.48 -24.54 -3.02
N MET A 137 -6.36 -23.85 -3.76
CA MET A 137 -7.14 -24.45 -4.85
C MET A 137 -6.29 -24.83 -6.08
N SER A 138 -5.02 -24.43 -6.10
CA SER A 138 -4.08 -24.70 -7.21
C SER A 138 -2.99 -25.71 -6.85
N LEU A 139 -3.12 -26.39 -5.70
CA LEU A 139 -2.32 -27.56 -5.31
C LEU A 139 -2.87 -28.83 -5.99
#